data_AF-A0A3R6NTT8-F1
#
_entry.id   AF-A0A3R6NTT8-F1
#
_cell.length_a   1.000
_cell.length_b   1.000
_cell.length_c   1.000
_cell.angle_alpha   90.00
_cell.angle_beta   90.00
_cell.angle_gamma   90.00
#
_symmetry.space_group_name_H-M   'P 1'
#
loop_
_entity.id
_entity.type
_entity.pdbx_description
1 polymer ?
#
loop_
_entity_poly.entity_id
_entity_poly.type
_entity_poly.pdbx_seq_one_letter_code
_entity_poly.pdbx_strand_id
1 'polypeptide(L)'
;MNLVIPSEITDFHKFRTSVGTVLELLKYSKDNKNMEELVQMHQSKGNLEADAVQVINHFSNLKLNVEKKKGEISMWKAWEDQKMEGVMEGRREGALESKIQLVIKKISKGMSVSQIADILEEEEESVQRICDIAAGMAPNYDIVKIREELEREEKTA
;
A
#
# COMPACT_ATOMS: atom_id res chain seq x y z
N MET A 1 4.34 5.27 -35.70
CA MET A 1 4.54 4.23 -34.67
C MET A 1 3.26 3.42 -34.59
N ASN A 2 3.36 2.09 -34.47
CA ASN A 2 2.20 1.25 -34.15
C ASN A 2 2.15 1.09 -32.64
N LEU A 3 1.24 1.81 -31.99
CA LEU A 3 1.00 1.67 -30.55
C LEU A 3 0.07 0.48 -30.30
N VAL A 4 0.41 -0.31 -29.30
CA VAL A 4 -0.45 -1.37 -28.78
C VAL A 4 -1.13 -0.82 -27.52
N ILE A 5 -2.46 -0.82 -27.50
CA ILE A 5 -3.26 -0.32 -26.37
C ILE A 5 -3.82 -1.53 -25.61
N PRO A 6 -3.31 -1.85 -24.40
CA PRO A 6 -3.72 -3.04 -23.65
C PRO A 6 -5.23 -3.18 -23.46
N SER A 7 -5.94 -2.07 -23.23
CA SER A 7 -7.39 -2.06 -23.01
C SER A 7 -8.21 -2.49 -24.23
N GLU A 8 -7.68 -2.36 -25.44
CA GLU A 8 -8.35 -2.71 -26.70
C GLU A 8 -8.09 -4.17 -27.12
N ILE A 9 -7.16 -4.86 -26.45
CA ILE A 9 -6.85 -6.27 -26.74
C ILE A 9 -7.92 -7.16 -26.12
N THR A 10 -8.50 -8.02 -26.95
CA THR A 10 -9.52 -9.01 -26.57
C THR A 10 -8.98 -10.43 -26.46
N ASP A 11 -7.86 -10.72 -27.11
CA ASP A 11 -7.22 -12.05 -27.12
C ASP A 11 -5.71 -11.91 -26.96
N PHE A 12 -5.24 -12.18 -25.74
CA PHE A 12 -3.82 -12.10 -25.37
C PHE A 12 -3.02 -13.34 -25.80
N HIS A 13 -3.67 -14.44 -26.21
CA HIS A 13 -2.99 -15.64 -26.70
C HIS A 13 -2.35 -15.46 -28.09
N LYS A 14 -2.66 -14.37 -28.78
CA LYS A 14 -1.96 -13.95 -30.01
C LYS A 14 -0.48 -13.66 -29.77
N PHE A 15 -0.12 -13.29 -28.55
CA PHE A 15 1.26 -13.11 -28.14
C PHE A 15 1.80 -14.42 -27.58
N ARG A 16 2.83 -14.97 -28.24
CA ARG A 16 3.43 -16.26 -27.86
C ARG A 16 4.55 -16.13 -26.81
N THR A 17 4.79 -14.92 -26.33
CA THR A 17 5.85 -14.59 -25.36
C THR A 17 5.25 -13.95 -24.10
N SER A 18 6.08 -13.70 -23.10
CA SER A 18 5.73 -13.00 -21.85
C SER A 18 5.08 -11.63 -22.08
N VAL A 19 5.25 -11.01 -23.26
CA VAL A 19 4.59 -9.75 -23.66
C VAL A 19 3.07 -9.86 -23.58
N GLY A 20 2.48 -11.00 -23.94
CA GLY A 20 1.03 -11.20 -23.83
C GLY A 20 0.55 -11.07 -22.39
N THR A 21 1.24 -11.77 -21.49
CA THR A 21 0.98 -11.74 -20.05
C THR A 21 1.17 -10.33 -19.46
N VAL A 22 2.22 -9.61 -19.89
CA VAL A 22 2.46 -8.21 -19.47
C VAL A 22 1.30 -7.31 -19.88
N LEU A 23 0.87 -7.39 -21.15
CA LEU A 23 -0.23 -6.56 -21.66
C LEU A 23 -1.57 -6.91 -20.99
N GLU A 24 -1.81 -8.19 -20.72
CA GLU A 24 -3.01 -8.65 -20.03
C GLU A 24 -3.08 -8.10 -18.60
N LEU A 25 -1.94 -8.14 -17.87
CA LEU A 25 -1.86 -7.51 -16.56
C LEU A 25 -2.03 -5.99 -16.64
N LEU A 26 -1.42 -5.30 -17.60
CA LEU A 26 -1.59 -3.85 -17.75
C LEU A 26 -3.04 -3.45 -18.02
N LYS A 27 -3.81 -4.29 -18.72
CA LYS A 27 -5.25 -4.08 -18.93
C LYS A 27 -6.02 -4.12 -17.61
N TYR A 28 -5.71 -5.06 -16.73
CA TYR A 28 -6.46 -5.28 -15.49
C TYR A 28 -5.78 -4.72 -14.23
N SER A 29 -4.63 -4.06 -14.33
CA SER A 29 -3.83 -3.62 -13.17
C SER A 29 -4.56 -2.68 -12.20
N LYS A 30 -5.71 -2.12 -12.61
CA LYS A 30 -6.58 -1.25 -11.79
C LYS A 30 -7.91 -1.91 -11.41
N ASP A 31 -8.16 -3.13 -11.86
CA ASP A 31 -9.37 -3.90 -11.62
C ASP A 31 -9.04 -5.10 -10.74
N ASN A 32 -9.25 -4.94 -9.43
CA ASN A 32 -8.91 -5.94 -8.44
C ASN A 32 -9.60 -7.29 -8.69
N LYS A 33 -10.86 -7.27 -9.16
CA LYS A 33 -11.63 -8.50 -9.35
C LYS A 33 -11.08 -9.29 -10.54
N ASN A 34 -10.93 -8.63 -11.68
CA ASN A 34 -10.38 -9.29 -12.87
C ASN A 34 -8.92 -9.71 -12.64
N MET A 35 -8.15 -8.97 -11.84
CA MET A 35 -6.81 -9.39 -11.45
C MET A 35 -6.81 -10.63 -10.56
N GLU A 36 -7.73 -10.75 -9.59
CA GLU A 36 -7.84 -11.95 -8.76
C GLU A 36 -8.17 -13.20 -9.60
N GLU A 37 -9.10 -13.09 -10.54
CA GLU A 37 -9.46 -14.19 -11.45
C GLU A 37 -8.26 -14.59 -12.34
N LEU A 38 -7.53 -13.60 -12.84
CA LEU A 38 -6.37 -13.79 -13.70
C LEU A 38 -5.18 -14.39 -12.92
N VAL A 39 -4.95 -13.97 -11.67
CA VAL A 39 -3.98 -14.58 -10.74
C VAL A 39 -4.28 -16.06 -10.56
N GLN A 40 -5.52 -16.41 -10.23
CA GLN A 40 -5.94 -17.81 -10.01
C GLN A 40 -5.79 -18.66 -11.28
N MET A 41 -6.21 -18.13 -12.43
CA MET A 41 -6.14 -18.84 -13.71
C MET A 41 -4.70 -19.13 -14.14
N HIS A 42 -3.76 -18.26 -13.78
CA HIS A 42 -2.37 -18.37 -14.19
C HIS A 42 -1.41 -18.84 -13.08
N GLN A 43 -1.89 -19.24 -11.90
CA GLN A 43 -1.07 -19.84 -10.83
C GLN A 43 -0.19 -21.02 -11.31
N SER A 44 -0.58 -21.68 -12.41
CA SER A 44 0.17 -22.77 -13.06
C SER A 44 1.01 -22.37 -14.27
N LYS A 45 0.84 -21.15 -14.81
CA LYS A 45 1.64 -20.66 -15.94
C LYS A 45 2.94 -20.08 -15.39
N GLY A 46 4.05 -20.56 -15.95
CA GLY A 46 5.41 -20.34 -15.46
C GLY A 46 5.82 -18.87 -15.28
N ASN A 47 6.98 -18.70 -14.69
CA ASN A 47 7.52 -17.43 -14.26
C ASN A 47 7.85 -16.49 -15.43
N LEU A 48 7.81 -15.17 -15.18
CA LEU A 48 8.22 -14.17 -16.18
C LEU A 48 9.74 -13.94 -16.13
N GLU A 49 10.31 -13.68 -17.30
CA GLU A 49 11.68 -13.19 -17.44
C GLU A 49 11.84 -11.82 -16.76
N ALA A 50 13.04 -11.54 -16.24
CA ALA A 50 13.32 -10.33 -15.48
C ALA A 50 13.01 -9.02 -16.24
N ASP A 51 13.26 -8.97 -17.55
CA ASP A 51 12.99 -7.80 -18.39
C ASP A 51 11.49 -7.48 -18.45
N ALA A 52 10.64 -8.51 -18.47
CA ALA A 52 9.19 -8.34 -18.46
C ALA A 52 8.69 -7.79 -17.12
N VAL A 53 9.29 -8.23 -16.00
CA VAL A 53 9.00 -7.68 -14.65
C VAL A 53 9.41 -6.21 -14.55
N GLN A 54 10.55 -5.83 -15.13
CA GLN A 54 11.00 -4.44 -15.16
C GLN A 54 10.04 -3.53 -15.95
N VAL A 55 9.56 -4.00 -17.11
CA VAL A 55 8.56 -3.26 -17.90
C VAL A 55 7.28 -3.07 -17.10
N ILE A 56 6.79 -4.10 -16.41
CA ILE A 56 5.60 -3.99 -15.55
C ILE A 56 5.84 -2.95 -14.46
N ASN A 57 6.96 -3.01 -13.74
CA ASN A 57 7.27 -2.02 -12.69
C ASN A 57 7.38 -0.60 -13.21
N HIS A 58 7.87 -0.43 -14.45
CA HIS A 58 7.99 0.90 -15.04
C HIS A 58 6.63 1.49 -15.43
N PHE A 59 5.72 0.67 -15.95
CA PHE A 59 4.42 1.12 -16.47
C PHE A 59 3.25 0.93 -15.49
N SER A 60 3.47 0.25 -14.36
CA SER A 60 2.46 -0.01 -13.34
C SER A 60 2.97 0.35 -11.94
N ASN A 61 2.05 0.59 -11.01
CA ASN A 61 2.40 0.87 -9.61
C ASN A 61 2.69 -0.40 -8.81
N LEU A 62 2.97 -1.54 -9.45
CA LEU A 62 2.99 -2.83 -8.77
C LEU A 62 4.26 -3.14 -7.97
N LYS A 63 5.36 -2.41 -8.20
CA LYS A 63 6.63 -2.53 -7.44
C LYS A 63 7.06 -3.98 -7.15
N LEU A 64 6.97 -4.85 -8.16
CA LEU A 64 7.33 -6.26 -8.10
C LEU A 64 8.82 -6.43 -7.76
N ASN A 65 9.16 -7.28 -6.79
CA ASN A 65 10.56 -7.53 -6.42
C ASN A 65 11.29 -8.38 -7.47
N VAL A 66 12.55 -8.05 -7.78
CA VAL A 66 13.40 -8.83 -8.70
C VAL A 66 14.46 -9.58 -7.91
N GLU A 67 14.13 -10.76 -7.38
CA GLU A 67 15.15 -11.60 -6.75
C GLU A 67 16.11 -12.15 -7.80
N LYS A 68 17.37 -11.67 -7.77
CA LYS A 68 18.42 -12.02 -8.75
C LYS A 68 18.90 -13.48 -8.67
N LYS A 69 18.40 -14.30 -7.74
CA LYS A 69 18.76 -15.73 -7.66
C LYS A 69 17.66 -16.59 -8.27
N LYS A 70 17.94 -17.05 -9.50
CA LYS A 70 17.02 -17.76 -10.42
C LYS A 70 15.82 -16.91 -10.86
N GLY A 71 16.14 -15.84 -11.60
CA GLY A 71 15.43 -15.22 -12.74
C GLY A 71 13.94 -15.46 -13.04
N GLU A 72 13.12 -15.74 -12.05
CA GLU A 72 11.78 -16.26 -12.24
C GLU A 72 10.91 -15.81 -11.06
N ILE A 73 10.31 -14.62 -11.17
CA ILE A 73 9.28 -14.17 -10.22
C ILE A 73 7.93 -14.60 -10.78
N SER A 74 7.16 -15.31 -9.97
CA SER A 74 5.74 -15.49 -10.23
C SER A 74 5.06 -14.14 -10.05
N MET A 75 4.66 -13.52 -11.16
CA MET A 75 3.89 -12.26 -11.20
C MET A 75 2.70 -12.30 -10.22
N TRP A 76 2.08 -13.48 -10.08
CA TRP A 76 0.98 -13.77 -9.19
C TRP A 76 1.33 -13.62 -7.72
N LYS A 77 2.47 -14.18 -7.33
CA LYS A 77 3.00 -14.02 -5.98
C LYS A 77 3.30 -12.55 -5.69
N ALA A 78 3.87 -11.84 -6.64
CA ALA A 78 4.19 -10.42 -6.45
C ALA A 78 2.93 -9.54 -6.36
N TRP A 79 1.85 -9.86 -7.08
CA TRP A 79 0.54 -9.23 -6.89
C TRP A 79 -0.07 -9.52 -5.52
N GLU A 80 -0.06 -10.78 -5.09
CA GLU A 80 -0.58 -11.17 -3.76
C GLU A 80 0.19 -10.49 -2.63
N ASP A 81 1.52 -10.48 -2.72
CA ASP A 81 2.40 -9.85 -1.74
C ASP A 81 2.11 -8.32 -1.68
N GLN A 82 1.99 -7.65 -2.83
CA GLN A 82 1.66 -6.22 -2.89
C GLN A 82 0.25 -5.93 -2.33
N LYS A 83 -0.75 -6.74 -2.66
CA LYS A 83 -2.11 -6.59 -2.13
C LYS A 83 -2.09 -6.74 -0.61
N MET A 84 -1.36 -7.71 -0.09
CA MET A 84 -1.22 -7.93 1.35
C MET A 84 -0.52 -6.76 2.03
N GLU A 85 0.56 -6.25 1.45
CA GLU A 85 1.27 -5.06 1.92
C GLU A 85 0.32 -3.85 1.98
N GLY A 86 -0.45 -3.59 0.92
CA GLY A 86 -1.44 -2.50 0.91
C GLY A 86 -2.54 -2.64 1.97
N VAL A 87 -3.02 -3.87 2.22
CA VAL A 87 -4.00 -4.13 3.29
C VAL A 87 -3.39 -3.91 4.68
N MET A 88 -2.16 -4.36 4.89
CA MET A 88 -1.45 -4.17 6.15
C MET A 88 -1.18 -2.69 6.42
N GLU A 89 -0.74 -1.96 5.40
CA GLU A 89 -0.50 -0.52 5.50
C GLU A 89 -1.80 0.23 5.80
N GLY A 90 -2.89 -0.06 5.09
CA GLY A 90 -4.19 0.56 5.37
C GLY A 90 -4.71 0.27 6.78
N ARG A 91 -4.44 -0.92 7.33
CA ARG A 91 -4.76 -1.24 8.73
C ARG A 91 -3.90 -0.45 9.72
N ARG A 92 -2.61 -0.31 9.45
CA ARG A 92 -1.67 0.47 10.27
C ARG A 92 -2.08 1.94 10.30
N GLU A 93 -2.34 2.53 9.13
CA GLU A 93 -2.81 3.90 9.00
C GLU A 93 -4.13 4.12 9.75
N GLY A 94 -5.12 3.24 9.54
CA GLY A 94 -6.43 3.35 10.20
C GLY A 94 -6.36 3.20 11.74
N ALA A 95 -5.48 2.34 12.24
CA ALA A 95 -5.25 2.20 13.68
C ALA A 95 -4.64 3.48 14.28
N LEU A 96 -3.64 4.06 13.60
CA LEU A 96 -3.00 5.30 14.03
C LEU A 96 -3.97 6.49 13.98
N GLU A 97 -4.74 6.64 12.91
CA GLU A 97 -5.78 7.67 12.81
C GLU A 97 -6.83 7.54 13.92
N SER A 98 -7.27 6.31 14.22
CA SER A 98 -8.22 6.04 15.30
C SER A 98 -7.66 6.44 16.66
N LYS A 99 -6.37 6.14 16.92
CA LYS A 99 -5.66 6.55 18.13
C LYS A 99 -5.58 8.07 18.26
N ILE A 100 -5.18 8.77 17.19
CA ILE A 100 -5.11 10.24 17.14
C ILE A 100 -6.49 10.85 17.45
N GLN A 101 -7.55 10.35 16.82
CA GLN A 101 -8.92 10.80 17.08
C GLN A 101 -9.34 10.65 18.54
N LEU A 102 -9.02 9.51 19.15
CA LEU A 102 -9.31 9.27 20.56
C LEU A 102 -8.55 10.23 21.47
N VAL A 103 -7.25 10.43 21.23
CA VAL A 103 -6.42 11.39 21.99
C VAL A 103 -7.00 12.80 21.88
N ILE A 104 -7.27 13.31 20.68
CA ILE A 104 -7.86 14.64 20.46
C ILE A 104 -9.18 14.80 21.21
N LYS A 105 -10.05 13.80 21.16
CA LYS A 105 -11.34 13.82 21.86
C LYS A 105 -11.18 13.90 23.38
N LYS A 106 -10.08 13.40 23.93
CA LYS A 106 -9.77 13.42 25.37
C LYS A 106 -9.08 14.74 25.77
N ILE A 107 -8.17 15.27 24.94
CA ILE A 107 -7.63 16.64 25.07
C ILE A 107 -8.78 17.65 25.11
N SER A 108 -9.76 17.50 24.22
CA SER A 108 -10.95 18.36 24.15
C SER A 108 -11.82 18.32 25.42
N LYS A 109 -11.64 17.29 26.26
CA LYS A 109 -12.30 17.14 27.58
C LYS A 109 -11.42 17.64 28.74
N GLY A 110 -10.26 18.22 28.46
CA GLY A 110 -9.31 18.72 29.46
C GLY A 110 -8.55 17.62 30.21
N MET A 111 -8.41 16.43 29.62
CA MET A 111 -7.66 15.32 30.24
C MET A 111 -6.14 15.53 30.09
N SER A 112 -5.36 15.15 31.10
CA SER A 112 -3.90 15.15 31.03
C SER A 112 -3.36 13.98 30.23
N VAL A 113 -2.10 14.06 29.79
CA VAL A 113 -1.42 12.99 29.03
C VAL A 113 -1.43 11.67 29.81
N SER A 114 -1.07 11.69 31.09
CA SER A 114 -1.13 10.51 31.97
C SER A 114 -2.53 9.89 32.06
N GLN A 115 -3.59 10.70 32.17
CA GLN A 115 -4.98 10.19 32.18
C GLN A 115 -5.38 9.58 30.83
N ILE A 116 -4.95 10.18 29.72
CA ILE A 116 -5.24 9.67 28.38
C ILE A 116 -4.52 8.34 28.15
N ALA A 117 -3.24 8.26 28.53
CA ALA A 117 -2.42 7.05 28.46
C ALA A 117 -3.06 5.89 29.24
N ASP A 118 -3.48 6.14 30.48
CA ASP A 118 -4.16 5.14 31.31
C ASP A 118 -5.48 4.67 30.69
N ILE A 119 -6.33 5.60 30.23
CA ILE A 119 -7.64 5.27 29.65
C ILE A 119 -7.54 4.51 28.32
N LEU A 120 -6.51 4.81 27.52
CA LEU A 120 -6.30 4.18 26.22
C LEU A 120 -5.40 2.94 26.30
N GLU A 121 -4.86 2.62 27.49
CA GLU A 121 -3.87 1.56 27.69
C GLU A 121 -2.65 1.73 26.77
N GLU A 122 -2.17 2.96 26.65
CA GLU A 122 -1.08 3.36 25.76
C GLU A 122 0.11 3.89 26.55
N GLU A 123 1.31 3.85 25.95
CA GLU A 123 2.49 4.46 26.56
C GLU A 123 2.35 5.99 26.64
N GLU A 124 2.71 6.56 27.79
CA GLU A 124 2.60 8.01 28.03
C GLU A 124 3.41 8.83 27.01
N GLU A 125 4.58 8.34 26.62
CA GLU A 125 5.41 8.96 25.57
C GLU A 125 4.68 9.00 24.21
N SER A 126 4.01 7.92 23.84
CA SER A 126 3.24 7.86 22.58
C SER A 126 2.08 8.85 22.58
N VAL A 127 1.38 8.97 23.71
CA VAL A 127 0.29 9.94 23.87
C VAL A 127 0.83 11.37 23.88
N GLN A 128 1.97 11.60 24.55
CA GLN A 128 2.62 12.91 24.62
C GLN A 128 2.95 13.45 23.24
N ARG A 129 3.57 12.63 22.37
CA ARG A 129 3.89 13.01 20.98
C ARG A 129 2.65 13.48 20.21
N ILE A 130 1.54 12.73 20.31
CA ILE A 130 0.28 13.12 19.66
C ILE A 130 -0.24 14.45 20.22
N CYS A 131 -0.18 14.65 21.55
CA CYS A 131 -0.62 15.88 22.20
C CYS A 131 0.20 17.10 21.76
N ASP A 132 1.53 16.95 21.66
CA ASP A 132 2.46 18.02 21.28
C ASP A 132 2.18 18.51 19.86
N ILE A 133 2.03 17.58 18.90
CA ILE A 133 1.70 17.92 17.52
C ILE A 133 0.28 18.51 17.43
N ALA A 134 -0.69 17.92 18.15
CA ALA A 134 -2.08 18.40 18.15
C ALA A 134 -2.21 19.82 18.74
N ALA A 135 -1.39 20.18 19.73
CA ALA A 135 -1.39 21.52 20.33
C ALA A 135 -1.10 22.62 19.30
N GLY A 136 -0.22 22.35 18.32
CA GLY A 136 0.07 23.26 17.21
C GLY A 136 -1.08 23.46 16.21
N MET A 137 -2.11 22.60 16.27
CA MET A 137 -3.25 22.60 15.34
C MET A 137 -4.59 22.91 16.03
N ALA A 138 -4.57 23.18 17.34
CA ALA A 138 -5.78 23.52 18.10
C ALA A 138 -6.38 24.88 17.65
N PRO A 139 -7.72 25.04 17.71
CA PRO A 139 -8.74 24.03 18.04
C PRO A 139 -9.20 23.20 16.82
N ASN A 140 -8.74 23.53 15.62
CA ASN A 140 -9.16 22.89 14.37
C ASN A 140 -8.19 21.77 13.98
N TYR A 141 -8.24 20.69 14.75
CA TYR A 141 -7.35 19.54 14.59
C TYR A 141 -7.53 18.89 13.21
N ASP A 142 -6.42 18.70 12.50
CA ASP A 142 -6.36 18.00 11.21
C ASP A 142 -5.67 16.64 11.42
N ILE A 143 -6.47 15.58 11.52
CA ILE A 143 -6.00 14.22 11.84
C ILE A 143 -4.97 13.74 10.82
N VAL A 144 -5.17 14.07 9.54
CA VAL A 144 -4.30 13.65 8.44
C VAL A 144 -2.93 14.30 8.62
N LYS A 145 -2.89 15.60 8.88
CA LYS A 145 -1.61 16.31 9.11
C LYS A 145 -0.89 15.85 10.37
N ILE A 146 -1.62 15.54 11.45
CA ILE A 146 -1.03 15.01 12.68
C ILE A 146 -0.36 13.66 12.40
N ARG A 147 -1.03 12.76 11.66
CA ARG A 147 -0.43 11.50 11.21
C ARG A 147 0.82 11.73 10.36
N GLU A 148 0.76 12.62 9.37
CA GLU A 148 1.88 12.92 8.48
C GLU A 148 3.10 13.50 9.23
N GLU A 149 2.89 14.26 10.31
CA GLU A 149 3.96 14.76 11.17
C GLU A 149 4.59 13.62 11.99
N LEU A 150 3.76 12.78 12.63
CA LEU A 150 4.21 11.61 13.39
C LEU A 150 5.06 10.66 12.54
N GLU A 151 4.60 10.35 11.32
CA GLU A 151 5.34 9.48 10.39
C GLU A 151 6.65 10.12 9.88
N ARG A 152 6.76 11.45 9.90
CA ARG A 152 7.99 12.16 9.53
C ARG A 152 9.01 12.09 10.65
N GLU A 153 8.58 12.29 11.89
CA GLU A 153 9.44 12.17 13.07
C GLU A 153 10.04 10.76 13.17
N GLU A 154 9.23 9.71 12.96
CA GLU A 154 9.69 8.31 12.96
C GLU A 154 10.72 8.01 11.85
N LYS A 155 10.63 8.67 10.69
CA LYS A 155 11.61 8.50 9.60
C LYS A 155 12.94 9.23 9.84
N THR A 156 12.97 10.16 10.79
CA THR A 156 14.16 10.95 11.13
C THR A 156 14.87 10.50 12.41
N ALA A 157 14.27 9.60 13.17
CA ALA A 157 14.84 8.97 14.36
C ALA A 157 15.71 7.75 14.02
#